data_AF-A0A327HPF3-F1
#
_entry.id   AF-A0A327HPF3-F1
#
_cell.length_a   1.000
_cell.length_b   1.000
_cell.length_c   1.000
_cell.angle_alpha   90.00
_cell.angle_beta   90.00
_cell.angle_gamma   90.00
#
_symmetry.space_group_name_H-M   'P 1'
#
loop_
_entity.id
_entity.type
_entity.pdbx_description
1 polymer ?
#
loop_
_entity_poly.entity_id
_entity_poly.type
_entity_poly.pdbx_seq_one_letter_code
_entity_poly.pdbx_strand_id
1 'polypeptide(L)'
;MSMKEVFNSNFKINILSIKWLKNINFQRFIYSLAVIYLSWKFFSHGIRALMVEESFKPLVDVILPTSFVPLVLILVGVIDLSIAFLLIVRNQPVILAYAGLYPLIPMTLKFFVTGDLGLFSKSLMITCASIAFLTVPVNFRITDFEFKDRPYSTGTLVGVVAISILITIASTFVIYFLQNTDKNYTVIDSSDENNNWRPFSVVAPIDTGINVYHDHFRTNETYPQEVLDGLGVNKWCNLTFEGSFSERYEADRDTCWDNLTTSDIVYFPGTKIIGTSPDGETDIHILDDPNDGHGTAVTGAVLDANPDAIIFFVEGFTDAAVLAAAEQPLVDIITTSFGPIGSVPVPGIEDATKFAVVTKKKIHTGASDNTPSPAIQDSTAGPPWSIGISGYAEEGDDQKETMSGSYPDVAADWTQILPNHDDTDGYHETSGTSFATPRTAGLLSKIIQTLRSEFNDFSAGADPTFRNGLLVNGTIGENQTFELTNDDIRNALNLSGWYPSFSTWDPTSGTTPMSPILPCTQVGWGVVNESNVIPMIEHLNETNLIPDRPTDVVTCMNANQQIREAYWT
;
A
#
# COMPACT_ATOMS: atom_id res chain seq x y z
N MET A 1 34.85 -10.44 37.72
CA MET A 1 34.84 -11.64 36.86
C MET A 1 35.16 -11.19 35.44
N SER A 2 36.14 -11.79 34.79
CA SER A 2 36.38 -11.56 33.36
C SER A 2 35.19 -12.09 32.56
N MET A 3 34.80 -11.46 31.44
CA MET A 3 33.75 -11.96 30.55
C MET A 3 33.96 -13.46 30.25
N LYS A 4 35.24 -13.86 30.11
CA LYS A 4 35.68 -15.24 29.86
C LYS A 4 35.25 -16.23 30.96
N GLU A 5 35.12 -15.80 32.21
CA GLU A 5 34.70 -16.67 33.31
C GLU A 5 33.18 -16.85 33.35
N VAL A 6 32.38 -15.83 33.02
CA VAL A 6 30.91 -15.90 32.95
C VAL A 6 30.49 -16.91 31.87
N PHE A 7 31.16 -16.84 30.72
CA PHE A 7 30.97 -17.75 29.59
C PHE A 7 31.48 -19.18 29.84
N ASN A 8 32.39 -19.39 30.80
CA ASN A 8 32.95 -20.72 31.16
C ASN A 8 32.30 -21.36 32.40
N SER A 9 31.32 -20.73 33.04
CA SER A 9 30.63 -21.32 34.19
C SER A 9 29.87 -22.59 33.77
N ASN A 10 29.94 -23.65 34.59
CA ASN A 10 29.26 -24.94 34.38
C ASN A 10 27.73 -24.85 34.60
N PHE A 11 27.12 -23.86 33.98
CA PHE A 11 25.71 -23.56 34.02
C PHE A 11 24.97 -24.49 33.05
N LYS A 12 24.23 -25.47 33.59
CA LYS A 12 23.40 -26.41 32.81
C LYS A 12 22.07 -26.59 33.52
N ILE A 13 21.08 -25.77 33.16
CA ILE A 13 19.73 -25.88 33.71
C ILE A 13 18.88 -26.74 32.79
N ASN A 14 18.26 -27.78 33.34
CA ASN A 14 17.24 -28.59 32.68
C ASN A 14 15.89 -28.32 33.37
N ILE A 15 15.03 -27.56 32.71
CA ILE A 15 13.73 -27.15 33.27
C ILE A 15 12.71 -28.30 33.30
N LEU A 16 12.97 -29.39 32.58
CA LEU A 16 12.15 -30.62 32.60
C LEU A 16 12.58 -31.63 33.68
N SER A 17 13.67 -31.36 34.41
CA SER A 17 14.10 -32.29 35.46
C SER A 17 13.10 -32.35 36.61
N ILE A 18 12.85 -33.55 37.15
CA ILE A 18 11.96 -33.76 38.30
C ILE A 18 12.38 -32.88 39.50
N LYS A 19 13.68 -32.63 39.65
CA LYS A 19 14.25 -31.76 40.69
C LYS A 19 13.89 -30.29 40.50
N TRP A 20 13.77 -29.82 39.25
CA TRP A 20 13.34 -28.46 38.93
C TRP A 20 11.86 -28.25 39.23
N LEU A 21 11.02 -29.17 38.74
CA LEU A 21 9.57 -29.12 38.88
C LEU A 21 9.08 -29.23 40.33
N LYS A 22 9.79 -30.01 41.18
CA LYS A 22 9.44 -30.15 42.60
C LYS A 22 9.75 -28.92 43.46
N ASN A 23 10.61 -28.01 42.99
CA ASN A 23 11.08 -26.84 43.75
C ASN A 23 10.82 -25.54 42.97
N ILE A 24 9.58 -25.33 42.50
CA ILE A 24 9.17 -24.10 41.83
C ILE A 24 8.92 -23.00 42.88
N ASN A 25 9.65 -21.90 42.74
CA ASN A 25 9.37 -20.63 43.42
C ASN A 25 9.05 -19.56 42.35
N PHE A 26 8.60 -18.38 42.76
CA PHE A 26 8.20 -17.32 41.81
C PHE A 26 9.31 -17.01 40.78
N GLN A 27 10.56 -16.92 41.21
CA GLN A 27 11.71 -16.70 40.32
C GLN A 27 11.88 -17.83 39.27
N ARG A 28 11.82 -19.10 39.69
CA ARG A 28 11.91 -20.26 38.80
C ARG A 28 10.72 -20.37 37.85
N PHE A 29 9.55 -19.94 38.31
CA PHE A 29 8.34 -19.89 37.50
C PHE A 29 8.51 -18.88 36.35
N ILE A 30 8.91 -17.64 36.67
CA ILE A 30 9.17 -16.60 35.66
C ILE A 30 10.27 -17.01 34.68
N TYR A 31 11.37 -17.58 35.18
CA TYR A 31 12.44 -18.13 34.33
C TYR A 31 11.91 -19.21 33.38
N SER A 32 11.11 -20.15 33.89
CA SER A 32 10.58 -21.26 33.10
C SER A 32 9.63 -20.76 32.01
N LEU A 33 8.76 -19.78 32.31
CA LEU A 33 7.88 -19.17 31.32
C LEU A 33 8.68 -18.48 30.20
N ALA A 34 9.69 -17.68 30.55
CA ALA A 34 10.53 -17.00 29.56
C ALA A 34 11.27 -18.00 28.66
N VAL A 35 11.82 -19.07 29.23
CA VAL A 35 12.54 -20.12 28.48
C VAL A 35 11.60 -20.95 27.61
N ILE A 36 10.40 -21.29 28.09
CA ILE A 36 9.38 -22.01 27.30
C ILE A 36 8.94 -21.15 26.11
N TYR A 37 8.68 -19.86 26.34
CA TYR A 37 8.32 -18.93 25.27
C TYR A 37 9.41 -18.83 24.20
N LEU A 38 10.67 -18.62 24.61
CA LEU A 38 11.81 -18.57 23.68
C LEU A 38 11.94 -19.89 22.92
N SER A 39 11.87 -21.03 23.61
CA SER A 39 11.95 -22.34 22.98
C SER A 39 10.81 -22.56 21.97
N TRP A 40 9.59 -22.13 22.26
CA TRP A 40 8.47 -22.24 21.34
C TRP A 40 8.68 -21.39 20.08
N LYS A 41 9.19 -20.17 20.23
CA LYS A 41 9.51 -19.29 19.09
C LYS A 41 10.57 -19.89 18.18
N PHE A 42 11.67 -20.38 18.74
CA PHE A 42 12.71 -21.06 17.98
C PHE A 42 12.22 -22.36 17.33
N PHE A 43 11.40 -23.14 18.04
CA PHE A 43 10.82 -24.36 17.48
C PHE A 43 9.90 -24.06 16.29
N SER A 44 8.97 -23.11 16.45
CA SER A 44 8.05 -22.71 15.39
C SER A 44 8.77 -22.11 14.19
N HIS A 45 9.78 -21.26 14.41
CA HIS A 45 10.58 -20.69 13.33
C HIS A 45 11.39 -21.78 12.61
N GLY A 46 12.02 -22.68 13.36
CA GLY A 46 12.82 -23.78 12.80
C GLY A 46 12.02 -24.74 11.92
N ILE A 47 10.78 -25.09 12.31
CA ILE A 47 9.89 -25.91 11.49
C ILE A 47 9.53 -25.22 10.17
N ARG A 48 9.17 -23.93 10.24
CA ARG A 48 8.81 -23.15 9.05
C ARG A 48 10.00 -22.97 8.09
N ALA A 49 11.20 -22.76 8.63
CA ALA A 49 12.43 -22.70 7.83
C ALA A 49 12.76 -24.04 7.16
N LEU A 50 12.59 -25.18 7.87
CA LEU A 50 12.75 -26.51 7.27
C LEU A 50 11.74 -26.82 6.16
N MET A 51 10.54 -26.25 6.25
CA MET A 51 9.51 -26.36 5.21
C MET A 51 9.76 -25.44 4.01
N VAL A 52 10.83 -24.64 4.03
CA VAL A 52 11.17 -23.68 2.97
C VAL A 52 9.97 -22.76 2.68
N GLU A 53 9.35 -22.26 3.75
CA GLU A 53 8.20 -21.36 3.64
C GLU A 53 8.55 -20.13 2.80
N GLU A 54 7.66 -19.75 1.88
CA GLU A 54 7.95 -18.74 0.87
C GLU A 54 8.23 -17.37 1.47
N SER A 55 7.64 -17.09 2.63
CA SER A 55 7.87 -15.87 3.42
C SER A 55 9.33 -15.64 3.84
N PHE A 56 10.17 -16.68 3.83
CA PHE A 56 11.61 -16.56 4.16
C PHE A 56 12.54 -16.43 2.96
N LYS A 57 12.09 -16.76 1.74
CA LYS A 57 12.94 -16.73 0.55
C LYS A 57 13.51 -15.33 0.28
N PRO A 58 12.69 -14.25 0.29
CA PRO A 58 13.19 -12.89 0.04
C PRO A 58 14.24 -12.43 1.05
N LEU A 59 14.20 -12.94 2.30
CA LEU A 59 15.16 -12.56 3.35
C LEU A 59 16.54 -13.19 3.13
N VAL A 60 16.61 -14.38 2.55
CA VAL A 60 17.87 -15.10 2.29
C VAL A 60 18.48 -14.69 0.96
N ASP A 61 17.63 -14.39 -0.03
CA ASP A 61 18.03 -13.91 -1.37
C ASP A 61 18.85 -12.61 -1.33
N VAL A 62 18.68 -11.79 -0.29
CA VAL A 62 19.47 -10.56 -0.05
C VAL A 62 20.96 -10.82 0.07
N ILE A 63 21.34 -11.98 0.63
CA ILE A 63 22.71 -12.26 1.04
C ILE A 63 23.35 -13.31 0.12
N LEU A 64 22.54 -14.19 -0.47
CA LEU A 64 23.00 -15.36 -1.21
C LEU A 64 22.17 -15.60 -2.47
N PRO A 65 22.76 -16.16 -3.55
CA PRO A 65 22.00 -16.49 -4.75
C PRO A 65 20.85 -17.47 -4.48
N THR A 66 19.75 -17.31 -5.21
CA THR A 66 18.48 -18.05 -5.03
C THR A 66 18.62 -19.56 -5.08
N SER A 67 19.62 -20.08 -5.81
CA SER A 67 19.94 -21.51 -5.86
C SER A 67 20.38 -22.09 -4.51
N PHE A 68 20.81 -21.26 -3.56
CA PHE A 68 21.26 -21.69 -2.22
C PHE A 68 20.19 -21.50 -1.13
N VAL A 69 19.08 -20.81 -1.41
CA VAL A 69 18.03 -20.50 -0.43
C VAL A 69 17.49 -21.75 0.28
N PRO A 70 17.12 -22.84 -0.41
CA PRO A 70 16.62 -24.05 0.28
C PRO A 70 17.67 -24.66 1.23
N LEU A 71 18.95 -24.68 0.82
CA LEU A 71 20.04 -25.22 1.63
C LEU A 71 20.25 -24.40 2.92
N VAL A 72 20.21 -23.07 2.79
CA VAL A 72 20.39 -22.14 3.90
C VAL A 72 19.22 -22.22 4.87
N LEU A 73 17.98 -22.25 4.38
CA LEU A 73 16.78 -22.37 5.21
C LEU A 73 16.72 -23.71 5.96
N ILE A 74 17.17 -24.80 5.33
CA ILE A 74 17.32 -26.10 6.01
C ILE A 74 18.34 -25.99 7.15
N LEU A 75 19.49 -25.35 6.91
CA LEU A 75 20.54 -25.18 7.92
C LEU A 75 20.07 -24.30 9.09
N VAL A 76 19.39 -23.20 8.80
CA VAL A 76 18.75 -22.33 9.81
C VAL A 76 17.72 -23.11 10.62
N GLY A 77 16.87 -23.89 9.96
CA GLY A 77 15.87 -24.72 10.62
C GLY A 77 16.47 -25.74 11.59
N VAL A 78 17.56 -26.41 11.20
CA VAL A 78 18.29 -27.36 12.07
C VAL A 78 18.91 -26.64 13.27
N ILE A 79 19.49 -25.46 13.07
CA ILE A 79 20.08 -24.65 14.14
C ILE A 79 18.99 -24.23 15.14
N ASP A 80 17.86 -23.73 14.67
CA ASP A 80 16.80 -23.23 15.53
C ASP A 80 16.11 -24.32 16.34
N LEU A 81 15.88 -25.50 15.75
CA LEU A 81 15.41 -26.67 16.50
C LEU A 81 16.42 -27.11 17.56
N SER A 82 17.72 -27.04 17.26
CA SER A 82 18.78 -27.36 18.21
C SER A 82 18.80 -26.36 19.38
N ILE A 83 18.63 -25.07 19.11
CA ILE A 83 18.55 -24.01 20.14
C ILE A 83 17.30 -24.17 20.99
N ALA A 84 16.13 -24.46 20.40
CA ALA A 84 14.89 -24.73 21.13
C ALA A 84 15.08 -25.89 22.12
N PHE A 85 15.66 -27.01 21.67
CA PHE A 85 15.92 -28.16 22.53
C PHE A 85 16.93 -27.84 23.64
N LEU A 86 18.01 -27.13 23.30
CA LEU A 86 19.04 -26.73 24.27
C LEU A 86 18.50 -25.75 25.33
N LEU A 87 17.61 -24.83 24.97
CA LEU A 87 16.95 -23.93 25.93
C LEU A 87 16.16 -24.68 27.00
N ILE A 88 15.56 -25.82 26.65
CA ILE A 88 14.77 -26.64 27.57
C ILE A 88 15.65 -27.61 28.37
N VAL A 89 16.54 -28.32 27.69
CA VAL A 89 17.24 -29.49 28.25
C VAL A 89 18.60 -29.13 28.85
N ARG A 90 19.26 -28.11 28.31
CA ARG A 90 20.62 -27.72 28.71
C ARG A 90 20.83 -26.22 28.52
N ASN A 91 20.03 -25.43 29.22
CA ASN A 91 20.06 -23.99 29.10
C ASN A 91 21.39 -23.44 29.64
N GLN A 92 22.15 -22.74 28.78
CA GLN A 92 23.42 -22.09 29.09
C GLN A 92 23.36 -20.59 28.77
N PRO A 93 24.15 -19.73 29.44
CA PRO A 93 24.12 -18.28 29.20
C PRO A 93 24.41 -17.93 27.75
N VAL A 94 25.25 -18.71 27.07
CA VAL A 94 25.57 -18.54 25.64
C VAL A 94 24.35 -18.78 24.75
N ILE A 95 23.52 -19.76 25.09
CA ILE A 95 22.30 -20.10 24.34
C ILE A 95 21.24 -19.01 24.55
N LEU A 96 21.12 -18.46 25.77
CA LEU A 96 20.23 -17.32 26.04
C LEU A 96 20.69 -16.04 25.34
N ALA A 97 22.00 -15.78 25.32
CA ALA A 97 22.57 -14.65 24.58
C ALA A 97 22.31 -14.79 23.08
N TYR A 98 22.54 -15.98 22.52
CA TYR A 98 22.17 -16.27 21.13
C TYR A 98 20.68 -16.05 20.90
N ALA A 99 19.81 -16.59 21.76
CA ALA A 99 18.36 -16.45 21.63
C ALA A 99 17.86 -15.00 21.70
N GLY A 100 18.55 -14.14 22.46
CA GLY A 100 18.24 -12.71 22.55
C GLY A 100 18.76 -11.89 21.37
N LEU A 101 19.90 -12.27 20.77
CA LEU A 101 20.51 -11.54 19.65
C LEU A 101 20.00 -12.01 18.29
N TYR A 102 19.61 -13.27 18.17
CA TYR A 102 19.16 -13.88 16.92
C TYR A 102 18.05 -13.09 16.18
N PRO A 103 17.03 -12.52 16.85
CA PRO A 103 15.98 -11.76 16.17
C PRO A 103 16.47 -10.50 15.45
N LEU A 104 17.65 -9.98 15.82
CA LEU A 104 18.22 -8.77 15.21
C LEU A 104 18.65 -9.02 13.76
N ILE A 105 19.14 -10.20 13.42
CA ILE A 105 19.61 -10.53 12.07
C ILE A 105 18.46 -10.46 11.04
N PRO A 106 17.33 -11.20 11.17
CA PRO A 106 16.21 -11.08 10.25
C PRO A 106 15.45 -9.76 10.41
N MET A 107 15.63 -8.99 11.50
CA MET A 107 15.11 -7.62 11.61
C MET A 107 15.87 -6.67 10.69
N THR A 108 17.20 -6.72 10.75
CA THR A 108 18.07 -5.95 9.87
C THR A 108 17.86 -6.34 8.41
N LEU A 109 17.76 -7.64 8.10
CA LEU A 109 17.50 -8.09 6.74
C LEU A 109 16.11 -7.71 6.24
N LYS A 110 15.06 -7.85 7.08
CA LYS A 110 13.71 -7.39 6.69
C LYS A 110 13.71 -5.88 6.42
N PHE A 111 14.37 -5.08 7.26
CA PHE A 111 14.49 -3.65 7.05
C PHE A 111 15.19 -3.31 5.71
N PHE A 112 16.28 -4.01 5.38
CA PHE A 112 16.94 -3.82 4.08
C PHE A 112 16.08 -4.21 2.87
N VAL A 113 15.10 -5.10 3.04
CA VAL A 113 14.21 -5.55 1.95
C VAL A 113 12.95 -4.73 1.85
N THR A 114 12.31 -4.41 2.97
CA THR A 114 10.94 -3.90 3.00
C THR A 114 10.81 -2.50 3.57
N GLY A 115 11.88 -1.90 4.11
CA GLY A 115 11.84 -0.62 4.86
C GLY A 115 11.07 -0.67 6.19
N ASP A 116 10.21 -1.67 6.38
CA ASP A 116 9.35 -1.86 7.54
C ASP A 116 10.02 -2.62 8.71
N LEU A 117 9.83 -2.09 9.92
CA LEU A 117 10.39 -2.59 11.17
C LEU A 117 9.29 -3.24 12.02
N GLY A 118 9.08 -4.54 11.82
CA GLY A 118 8.21 -5.37 12.68
C GLY A 118 8.75 -5.48 14.11
N LEU A 119 8.47 -4.46 14.94
CA LEU A 119 9.11 -4.22 16.25
C LEU A 119 8.54 -5.06 17.40
N PHE A 120 7.25 -5.41 17.34
CA PHE A 120 6.54 -5.90 18.53
C PHE A 120 6.96 -7.33 18.95
N SER A 121 6.96 -8.28 18.02
CA SER A 121 7.28 -9.69 18.33
C SER A 121 8.77 -9.90 18.64
N LYS A 122 9.65 -9.08 18.07
CA LYS A 122 11.12 -9.18 18.22
C LYS A 122 11.62 -8.50 19.49
N SER A 123 11.03 -7.36 19.90
CA SER A 123 11.29 -6.71 21.19
C SER A 123 10.88 -7.59 22.39
N LEU A 124 9.82 -8.38 22.21
CA LEU A 124 9.37 -9.34 23.22
C LEU A 124 10.39 -10.48 23.42
N MET A 125 11.06 -10.96 22.37
CA MET A 125 12.12 -11.97 22.51
C MET A 125 13.35 -11.44 23.27
N ILE A 126 13.79 -10.22 22.98
CA ILE A 126 14.91 -9.57 23.68
C ILE A 126 14.56 -9.37 25.16
N THR A 127 13.32 -8.95 25.44
CA THR A 127 12.80 -8.77 26.80
C THR A 127 12.74 -10.10 27.55
N CYS A 128 12.21 -11.16 26.93
CA CYS A 128 12.16 -12.49 27.52
C CYS A 128 13.56 -13.09 27.74
N ALA A 129 14.53 -12.88 26.84
CA ALA A 129 15.91 -13.33 27.02
C ALA A 129 16.59 -12.59 28.19
N SER A 130 16.35 -11.28 28.30
CA SER A 130 16.86 -10.45 29.41
C SER A 130 16.24 -10.87 30.75
N ILE A 131 14.93 -11.11 30.79
CA ILE A 131 14.23 -11.62 31.97
C ILE A 131 14.75 -13.00 32.34
N ALA A 132 14.92 -13.92 31.37
CA ALA A 132 15.48 -15.24 31.62
C ALA A 132 16.89 -15.12 32.22
N PHE A 133 17.75 -14.28 31.65
CA PHE A 133 19.12 -14.05 32.15
C PHE A 133 19.14 -13.50 33.58
N LEU A 134 18.26 -12.55 33.92
CA LEU A 134 18.18 -11.92 35.24
C LEU A 134 17.53 -12.82 36.30
N THR A 135 16.65 -13.74 35.90
CA THR A 135 15.89 -14.62 36.81
C THR A 135 16.50 -16.00 36.97
N VAL A 136 17.64 -16.27 36.32
CA VAL A 136 18.46 -17.47 36.48
C VAL A 136 18.63 -17.87 37.97
N PRO A 137 18.19 -19.06 38.40
CA PRO A 137 18.26 -19.52 39.78
C PRO A 137 19.53 -20.36 40.02
N VAL A 138 20.66 -19.70 40.27
CA VAL A 138 21.93 -20.35 40.66
C VAL A 138 22.07 -20.38 42.18
N ASN A 139 22.76 -21.40 42.71
CA ASN A 139 23.21 -21.43 44.12
C ASN A 139 24.27 -20.36 44.47
N PHE A 140 24.66 -19.53 43.50
CA PHE A 140 25.46 -18.32 43.68
C PHE A 140 24.77 -17.19 42.92
N ARG A 141 24.10 -16.28 43.63
CA ARG A 141 23.73 -15.00 43.02
C ARG A 141 25.03 -14.22 42.78
N ILE A 142 25.08 -13.42 41.71
CA ILE A 142 26.15 -12.43 41.53
C ILE A 142 26.22 -11.47 42.75
N THR A 143 25.14 -11.36 43.52
CA THR A 143 25.03 -10.57 44.76
C THR A 143 25.61 -11.23 46.01
N ASP A 144 25.95 -12.52 45.99
CA ASP A 144 26.27 -13.27 47.22
C ASP A 144 27.78 -13.49 47.43
N PHE A 145 28.65 -12.87 46.63
CA PHE A 145 30.09 -12.84 46.91
C PHE A 145 30.40 -11.73 47.92
N GLU A 146 30.85 -12.12 49.12
CA GLU A 146 31.44 -11.21 50.12
C GLU A 146 32.62 -10.44 49.51
N PHE A 147 32.38 -9.23 48.99
CA PHE A 147 33.40 -8.21 48.88
C PHE A 147 33.39 -7.41 50.17
N LYS A 148 34.39 -7.65 51.03
CA LYS A 148 34.75 -6.74 52.11
C LYS A 148 34.95 -5.34 51.50
N ASP A 149 34.11 -4.44 51.98
CA ASP A 149 34.18 -2.98 51.91
C ASP A 149 34.25 -2.34 50.53
N ARG A 150 33.06 -2.17 49.90
CA ARG A 150 32.54 -0.86 49.45
C ARG A 150 31.07 -0.99 49.01
N PRO A 151 30.14 -0.21 49.56
CA PRO A 151 28.72 -0.32 49.23
C PRO A 151 28.45 0.25 47.84
N TYR A 152 27.96 -0.57 46.92
CA TYR A 152 27.27 -0.05 45.74
C TYR A 152 25.90 0.47 46.20
N SER A 153 25.77 1.79 46.23
CA SER A 153 24.52 2.45 46.61
C SER A 153 23.42 2.16 45.59
N THR A 154 22.16 2.35 46.00
CA THR A 154 20.96 2.29 45.15
C THR A 154 21.13 3.04 43.82
N GLY A 155 22.01 4.05 43.77
CA GLY A 155 22.38 4.78 42.56
C GLY A 155 23.10 3.95 41.49
N THR A 156 23.76 2.85 41.83
CA THR A 156 24.47 2.00 40.85
C THR A 156 23.49 1.06 40.12
N LEU A 157 22.50 0.53 40.84
CA LEU A 157 21.43 -0.28 40.25
C LEU A 157 20.51 0.58 39.37
N VAL A 158 20.17 1.78 39.85
CA VAL A 158 19.47 2.80 39.05
C VAL A 158 20.34 3.19 37.84
N GLY A 159 21.66 3.29 38.00
CA GLY A 159 22.60 3.56 36.92
C GLY A 159 22.62 2.49 35.82
N VAL A 160 22.58 1.20 36.18
CA VAL A 160 22.55 0.11 35.18
C VAL A 160 21.20 0.04 34.46
N VAL A 161 20.08 0.22 35.16
CA VAL A 161 18.75 0.31 34.53
C VAL A 161 18.65 1.55 33.66
N ALA A 162 19.19 2.68 34.11
CA ALA A 162 19.27 3.91 33.32
C ALA A 162 20.16 3.73 32.09
N ILE A 163 21.28 3.01 32.17
CA ILE A 163 22.16 2.71 31.03
C ILE A 163 21.46 1.79 30.03
N SER A 164 20.74 0.75 30.48
CA SER A 164 19.98 -0.12 29.59
C SER A 164 18.85 0.63 28.89
N ILE A 165 18.11 1.49 29.62
CA ILE A 165 17.09 2.37 29.04
C ILE A 165 17.74 3.39 28.10
N LEU A 166 18.90 3.95 28.44
CA LEU A 166 19.68 4.86 27.59
C LEU A 166 20.20 4.19 26.33
N ILE A 167 20.56 2.90 26.37
CA ILE A 167 20.97 2.15 25.18
C ILE A 167 19.75 1.87 24.29
N THR A 168 18.59 1.56 24.87
CA THR A 168 17.32 1.41 24.12
C THR A 168 16.86 2.74 23.53
N ILE A 169 16.96 3.84 24.29
CA ILE A 169 16.67 5.20 23.81
C ILE A 169 17.70 5.64 22.77
N ALA A 170 19.00 5.36 22.96
CA ALA A 170 20.03 5.71 22.00
C ALA A 170 19.89 4.89 20.71
N SER A 171 19.44 3.64 20.78
CA SER A 171 19.14 2.85 19.58
C SER A 171 17.88 3.35 18.87
N THR A 172 16.84 3.79 19.58
CA THR A 172 15.71 4.49 18.94
C THR A 172 16.06 5.89 18.46
N PHE A 173 17.00 6.60 19.11
CA PHE A 173 17.49 7.92 18.69
C PHE A 173 18.44 7.84 17.48
N VAL A 174 19.26 6.80 17.39
CA VAL A 174 20.07 6.49 16.21
C VAL A 174 19.18 6.07 15.05
N ILE A 175 18.07 5.35 15.29
CA ILE A 175 17.07 5.05 14.25
C ILE A 175 16.26 6.29 13.87
N TYR A 176 15.91 7.18 14.80
CA TYR A 176 15.29 8.49 14.51
C TYR A 176 16.24 9.39 13.71
N PHE A 177 17.54 9.40 14.02
CA PHE A 177 18.55 10.07 13.21
C PHE A 177 18.79 9.38 11.88
N LEU A 178 18.65 8.04 11.79
CA LEU A 178 18.76 7.31 10.53
C LEU A 178 17.54 7.54 9.61
N GLN A 179 16.33 7.64 10.20
CA GLN A 179 15.12 8.14 9.54
C GLN A 179 15.25 9.61 9.12
N ASN A 180 16.02 10.42 9.88
CA ASN A 180 16.36 11.80 9.50
C ASN A 180 17.57 11.92 8.56
N THR A 181 18.35 10.85 8.31
CA THR A 181 19.45 10.89 7.34
C THR A 181 19.03 10.56 5.91
N ASP A 182 17.77 10.18 5.67
CA ASP A 182 17.13 10.37 4.37
C ASP A 182 16.62 11.82 4.17
N LYS A 183 17.00 12.74 5.07
CA LYS A 183 16.85 14.19 4.88
C LYS A 183 18.17 14.89 5.14
N ASN A 184 19.12 14.66 4.24
CA ASN A 184 20.05 15.70 3.80
C ASN A 184 20.45 15.39 2.36
N TYR A 185 19.47 15.49 1.45
CA TYR A 185 19.77 16.27 0.26
C TYR A 185 20.31 17.60 0.78
N THR A 186 21.55 17.91 0.42
CA THR A 186 22.00 19.28 0.51
C THR A 186 20.97 20.10 -0.26
N VAL A 187 20.14 20.83 0.47
CA VAL A 187 19.58 22.07 -0.05
C VAL A 187 20.81 22.86 -0.42
N ILE A 188 21.18 22.79 -1.70
CA ILE A 188 21.88 23.91 -2.32
C ILE A 188 20.92 25.06 -2.01
N ASP A 189 21.35 25.92 -1.09
CA ASP A 189 20.82 27.27 -0.98
C ASP A 189 21.20 27.97 -2.29
N SER A 190 20.50 27.56 -3.37
CA SER A 190 20.39 28.34 -4.57
C SER A 190 19.41 29.41 -4.16
N SER A 191 19.99 30.50 -3.69
CA SER A 191 19.46 31.84 -3.81
C SER A 191 19.31 32.23 -5.30
N ASP A 192 18.71 31.33 -6.08
CA ASP A 192 18.26 31.54 -7.44
C ASP A 192 16.74 31.34 -7.42
N GLU A 193 16.04 32.46 -7.54
CA GLU A 193 14.63 32.54 -7.85
C GLU A 193 14.33 31.72 -9.12
N ASN A 194 13.85 30.48 -8.97
CA ASN A 194 13.18 29.73 -10.05
C ASN A 194 12.27 28.60 -9.53
N ASN A 195 11.02 28.95 -9.23
CA ASN A 195 9.78 28.34 -9.73
C ASN A 195 9.58 26.80 -9.91
N ASN A 196 10.31 25.88 -9.28
CA ASN A 196 10.09 24.44 -9.54
C ASN A 196 9.26 23.73 -8.46
N TRP A 197 7.94 23.66 -8.68
CA TRP A 197 6.99 22.79 -7.97
C TRP A 197 7.29 21.29 -8.24
N ARG A 198 6.83 20.38 -7.38
CA ARG A 198 7.06 18.93 -7.53
C ARG A 198 6.34 18.36 -8.77
N PRO A 199 6.85 17.28 -9.38
CA PRO A 199 6.08 16.46 -10.30
C PRO A 199 4.82 15.90 -9.64
N PHE A 200 3.73 15.81 -10.42
CA PHE A 200 2.41 15.45 -9.94
C PHE A 200 1.66 14.62 -10.97
N SER A 201 0.59 13.96 -10.54
CA SER A 201 -0.40 13.34 -11.40
C SER A 201 -1.79 13.85 -11.01
N VAL A 202 -2.67 13.97 -12.00
CA VAL A 202 -4.06 14.40 -11.81
C VAL A 202 -5.00 13.26 -12.17
N VAL A 203 -5.82 12.84 -11.21
CA VAL A 203 -6.86 11.82 -11.40
C VAL A 203 -8.22 12.49 -11.35
N ALA A 204 -9.12 12.10 -12.25
CA ALA A 204 -10.48 12.59 -12.31
C ALA A 204 -11.48 11.47 -11.99
N PRO A 205 -11.86 11.29 -10.71
CA PRO A 205 -13.03 10.53 -10.33
C PRO A 205 -14.30 11.25 -10.80
N ILE A 206 -15.22 10.47 -11.38
CA ILE A 206 -16.52 10.94 -11.83
C ILE A 206 -17.60 10.19 -11.04
N ASP A 207 -18.39 10.90 -10.23
CA ASP A 207 -19.31 10.27 -9.27
C ASP A 207 -20.40 11.21 -8.71
N THR A 208 -21.15 10.77 -7.68
CA THR A 208 -22.32 11.45 -7.07
C THR A 208 -22.06 12.84 -6.51
N GLY A 209 -20.88 13.04 -5.92
CA GLY A 209 -20.50 14.20 -5.11
C GLY A 209 -19.33 13.85 -4.19
N ILE A 210 -18.79 14.82 -3.45
CA ILE A 210 -17.65 14.59 -2.56
C ILE A 210 -17.70 15.46 -1.31
N ASN A 211 -17.45 14.84 -0.16
CA ASN A 211 -17.24 15.53 1.11
C ASN A 211 -15.83 16.13 1.20
N VAL A 212 -15.65 17.32 0.64
CA VAL A 212 -14.36 18.07 0.67
C VAL A 212 -13.88 18.45 2.07
N TYR A 213 -14.73 18.34 3.10
CA TYR A 213 -14.37 18.65 4.49
C TYR A 213 -13.63 17.52 5.20
N HIS A 214 -13.67 16.30 4.64
CA HIS A 214 -13.09 15.14 5.27
C HIS A 214 -11.56 15.25 5.40
N ASP A 215 -11.02 14.89 6.55
CA ASP A 215 -9.61 15.07 6.89
C ASP A 215 -8.67 14.28 5.96
N HIS A 216 -9.17 13.20 5.37
CA HIS A 216 -8.47 12.40 4.34
C HIS A 216 -8.01 13.25 3.14
N PHE A 217 -8.80 14.26 2.77
CA PHE A 217 -8.51 15.10 1.60
C PHE A 217 -7.63 16.31 1.92
N ARG A 218 -7.27 16.53 3.19
CA ARG A 218 -6.48 17.68 3.62
C ARG A 218 -5.07 17.65 3.04
N THR A 219 -4.55 18.82 2.71
CA THR A 219 -3.15 19.01 2.32
C THR A 219 -2.61 20.32 2.85
N ASN A 220 -1.31 20.37 3.08
CA ASN A 220 -0.59 21.61 3.41
C ASN A 220 0.01 22.27 2.15
N GLU A 221 -0.18 21.65 0.98
CA GLU A 221 0.29 22.18 -0.29
C GLU A 221 -0.61 23.31 -0.78
N THR A 222 0.00 24.38 -1.29
CA THR A 222 -0.69 25.44 -2.03
C THR A 222 -0.35 25.30 -3.49
N TYR A 223 -1.32 24.92 -4.32
CA TYR A 223 -1.05 24.64 -5.74
C TYR A 223 -0.57 25.90 -6.48
N PRO A 224 0.47 25.77 -7.35
CA PRO A 224 0.94 26.88 -8.18
C PRO A 224 -0.17 27.39 -9.08
N GLN A 225 -0.11 28.68 -9.40
CA GLN A 225 -1.10 29.30 -10.28
C GLN A 225 -1.13 28.63 -11.66
N GLU A 226 0.01 28.15 -12.15
CA GLU A 226 0.10 27.43 -13.43
C GLU A 226 -0.70 26.12 -13.43
N VAL A 227 -0.79 25.43 -12.29
CA VAL A 227 -1.61 24.22 -12.15
C VAL A 227 -3.09 24.57 -12.11
N LEU A 228 -3.45 25.62 -11.35
CA LEU A 228 -4.84 26.09 -11.24
C LEU A 228 -5.37 26.61 -12.58
N ASP A 229 -4.58 27.42 -13.28
CA ASP A 229 -4.89 27.93 -14.61
C ASP A 229 -4.97 26.78 -15.63
N GLY A 230 -4.06 25.80 -15.55
CA GLY A 230 -4.05 24.62 -16.41
C GLY A 230 -5.26 23.69 -16.22
N LEU A 231 -5.89 23.71 -15.05
CA LEU A 231 -7.16 23.04 -14.75
C LEU A 231 -8.38 23.95 -14.93
N GLY A 232 -8.19 25.19 -15.39
CA GLY A 232 -9.28 26.12 -15.67
C GLY A 232 -10.03 26.61 -14.43
N VAL A 233 -9.40 26.58 -13.26
CA VAL A 233 -10.02 27.05 -12.01
C VAL A 233 -10.48 28.49 -12.17
N ASN A 234 -11.78 28.71 -11.98
CA ASN A 234 -12.42 30.03 -12.08
C ASN A 234 -13.06 30.48 -10.77
N LYS A 235 -13.08 29.61 -9.74
CA LYS A 235 -13.71 29.88 -8.46
C LYS A 235 -12.93 29.30 -7.30
N TRP A 236 -13.01 29.99 -6.16
CA TRP A 236 -12.29 29.64 -4.94
C TRP A 236 -13.27 29.57 -3.78
N CYS A 237 -13.26 28.45 -3.06
CA CYS A 237 -14.05 28.27 -1.86
C CYS A 237 -13.12 28.08 -0.65
N ASN A 238 -12.97 29.14 0.16
CA ASN A 238 -12.20 29.08 1.40
C ASN A 238 -13.05 28.43 2.49
N LEU A 239 -12.90 27.11 2.62
CA LEU A 239 -13.70 26.30 3.53
C LEU A 239 -13.32 26.48 5.00
N THR A 240 -14.31 26.30 5.87
CA THR A 240 -14.15 26.19 7.32
C THR A 240 -13.73 24.77 7.69
N PHE A 241 -12.67 24.63 8.51
CA PHE A 241 -12.14 23.32 8.96
C PHE A 241 -12.24 23.12 10.47
N GLU A 242 -13.03 23.93 11.17
CA GLU A 242 -13.34 23.78 12.59
C GLU A 242 -14.81 23.42 12.78
N GLY A 243 -15.10 22.53 13.73
CA GLY A 243 -16.45 22.04 14.01
C GLY A 243 -16.81 20.75 13.28
N SER A 244 -18.05 20.31 13.49
CA SER A 244 -18.67 19.16 12.81
C SER A 244 -18.96 19.43 11.33
N PHE A 245 -19.24 18.37 10.56
CA PHE A 245 -19.63 18.50 9.15
C PHE A 245 -20.74 19.53 8.93
N SER A 246 -21.85 19.44 9.70
CA SER A 246 -22.98 20.37 9.57
C SER A 246 -22.62 21.81 9.95
N GLU A 247 -21.75 22.02 10.94
CA GLU A 247 -21.30 23.37 11.31
C GLU A 247 -20.41 23.99 10.23
N ARG A 248 -19.52 23.19 9.61
CA ARG A 248 -18.66 23.63 8.50
C ARG A 248 -19.49 23.96 7.26
N TYR A 249 -20.42 23.07 6.88
CA TYR A 249 -21.33 23.29 5.77
C TYR A 249 -22.16 24.58 5.94
N GLU A 250 -22.81 24.76 7.09
CA GLU A 250 -23.62 25.96 7.35
C GLU A 250 -22.78 27.25 7.39
N ALA A 251 -21.52 27.19 7.85
CA ALA A 251 -20.62 28.33 7.86
C ALA A 251 -20.22 28.78 6.45
N ASP A 252 -20.06 27.83 5.53
CA ASP A 252 -19.58 28.11 4.18
C ASP A 252 -20.71 28.27 3.15
N ARG A 253 -21.95 27.90 3.50
CA ARG A 253 -23.11 27.87 2.59
C ARG A 253 -23.27 29.15 1.76
N ASP A 254 -23.38 30.30 2.42
CA ASP A 254 -23.63 31.58 1.76
C ASP A 254 -22.41 32.06 0.92
N THR A 255 -21.19 31.60 1.24
CA THR A 255 -19.95 32.08 0.61
C THR A 255 -19.44 31.18 -0.52
N CYS A 256 -19.72 29.88 -0.45
CA CYS A 256 -19.32 28.87 -1.41
C CYS A 256 -20.55 28.22 -2.07
N TRP A 257 -21.26 27.37 -1.33
CA TRP A 257 -22.20 26.38 -1.86
C TRP A 257 -23.39 27.00 -2.59
N ASP A 258 -24.04 28.01 -2.01
CA ASP A 258 -25.23 28.67 -2.59
C ASP A 258 -24.94 29.44 -3.89
N ASN A 259 -23.67 29.63 -4.22
CA ASN A 259 -23.26 30.44 -5.37
C ASN A 259 -22.72 29.61 -6.53
N LEU A 260 -22.48 28.30 -6.35
CA LEU A 260 -21.91 27.43 -7.38
C LEU A 260 -22.84 27.29 -8.59
N THR A 261 -22.27 27.11 -9.77
CA THR A 261 -22.98 26.87 -11.03
C THR A 261 -22.28 25.79 -11.84
N THR A 262 -22.94 25.27 -12.88
CA THR A 262 -22.40 24.19 -13.73
C THR A 262 -21.16 24.58 -14.56
N SER A 263 -20.86 25.87 -14.66
CA SER A 263 -19.64 26.37 -15.32
C SER A 263 -18.45 26.57 -14.38
N ASP A 264 -18.65 26.37 -13.07
CA ASP A 264 -17.61 26.63 -12.08
C ASP A 264 -16.66 25.43 -11.96
N ILE A 265 -15.36 25.73 -12.04
CA ILE A 265 -14.27 24.83 -11.65
C ILE A 265 -13.67 25.42 -10.37
N VAL A 266 -13.90 24.71 -9.27
CA VAL A 266 -13.74 25.23 -7.92
C VAL A 266 -12.47 24.65 -7.30
N TYR A 267 -11.59 25.52 -6.84
CA TYR A 267 -10.49 25.14 -5.97
C TYR A 267 -10.89 25.31 -4.51
N PHE A 268 -10.56 24.31 -3.68
CA PHE A 268 -10.78 24.30 -2.23
C PHE A 268 -9.42 24.36 -1.52
N PRO A 269 -8.90 25.55 -1.17
CA PRO A 269 -7.58 25.66 -0.56
C PRO A 269 -7.43 24.84 0.72
N GLY A 270 -6.30 24.14 0.84
CA GLY A 270 -6.02 23.22 1.95
C GLY A 270 -6.59 21.82 1.77
N THR A 271 -7.19 21.51 0.62
CA THR A 271 -7.56 20.14 0.22
C THR A 271 -6.85 19.77 -1.08
N LYS A 272 -6.86 18.46 -1.41
CA LYS A 272 -6.32 17.95 -2.67
C LYS A 272 -7.30 18.11 -3.85
N ILE A 273 -8.48 18.66 -3.60
CA ILE A 273 -9.64 18.60 -4.50
C ILE A 273 -9.78 19.90 -5.29
N ILE A 274 -9.98 19.73 -6.60
CA ILE A 274 -10.56 20.72 -7.50
C ILE A 274 -11.83 20.07 -8.07
N GLY A 275 -12.98 20.73 -7.94
CA GLY A 275 -14.29 20.14 -8.25
C GLY A 275 -15.05 20.87 -9.36
N THR A 276 -15.91 20.15 -10.08
CA THR A 276 -16.86 20.71 -11.06
C THR A 276 -18.13 19.86 -11.11
N SER A 277 -19.26 20.48 -11.48
CA SER A 277 -20.56 19.81 -11.65
C SER A 277 -21.20 20.18 -12.99
N PRO A 278 -20.70 19.61 -14.11
CA PRO A 278 -21.16 20.01 -15.44
C PRO A 278 -22.62 19.65 -15.71
N ASP A 279 -23.16 18.62 -15.06
CA ASP A 279 -24.52 18.12 -15.28
C ASP A 279 -25.57 19.02 -14.60
N GLY A 280 -25.26 19.57 -13.42
CA GLY A 280 -26.16 20.46 -12.68
C GLY A 280 -27.45 19.81 -12.19
N GLU A 281 -27.44 18.50 -12.02
CA GLU A 281 -28.62 17.71 -11.63
C GLU A 281 -28.82 17.66 -10.10
N THR A 282 -27.91 18.24 -9.32
CA THR A 282 -27.93 18.25 -7.85
C THR A 282 -28.26 19.64 -7.30
N ASP A 283 -28.87 19.65 -6.10
CA ASP A 283 -29.25 20.89 -5.40
C ASP A 283 -28.01 21.65 -4.86
N ILE A 284 -26.94 20.92 -4.53
CA ILE A 284 -25.68 21.47 -4.05
C ILE A 284 -24.56 20.91 -4.93
N HIS A 285 -24.05 21.73 -5.84
CA HIS A 285 -23.01 21.29 -6.77
C HIS A 285 -21.73 20.86 -6.05
N ILE A 286 -21.14 19.76 -6.51
CA ILE A 286 -19.89 19.12 -6.06
C ILE A 286 -19.99 18.43 -4.69
N LEU A 287 -20.67 19.03 -3.71
CA LEU A 287 -20.76 18.47 -2.36
C LEU A 287 -21.66 17.24 -2.34
N ASP A 288 -21.21 16.18 -1.68
CA ASP A 288 -21.95 14.91 -1.60
C ASP A 288 -23.35 15.08 -0.98
N ASP A 289 -24.32 14.31 -1.48
CA ASP A 289 -25.64 14.20 -0.87
C ASP A 289 -25.49 13.48 0.48
N PRO A 290 -26.06 13.98 1.59
CA PRO A 290 -26.09 13.25 2.85
C PRO A 290 -26.65 11.81 2.75
N ASN A 291 -27.42 11.50 1.72
CA ASN A 291 -28.01 10.18 1.46
C ASN A 291 -27.22 9.30 0.48
N ASP A 292 -26.21 9.84 -0.20
CA ASP A 292 -25.38 9.14 -1.18
C ASP A 292 -23.92 9.59 -1.03
N GLY A 293 -23.08 8.72 -0.46
CA GLY A 293 -21.69 9.02 -0.10
C GLY A 293 -20.64 8.42 -1.04
N HIS A 294 -21.10 7.94 -2.21
CA HIS A 294 -20.30 7.07 -3.05
C HIS A 294 -19.03 7.75 -3.57
N GLY A 295 -19.14 8.98 -4.07
CA GLY A 295 -17.99 9.73 -4.60
C GLY A 295 -16.93 10.08 -3.56
N THR A 296 -17.30 10.27 -2.29
CA THR A 296 -16.35 10.41 -1.18
C THR A 296 -15.48 9.17 -1.02
N ALA A 297 -16.09 7.98 -0.96
CA ALA A 297 -15.36 6.72 -0.82
C ALA A 297 -14.49 6.43 -2.06
N VAL A 298 -15.05 6.61 -3.26
CA VAL A 298 -14.34 6.45 -4.55
C VAL A 298 -13.09 7.32 -4.62
N THR A 299 -13.20 8.59 -4.25
CA THR A 299 -12.04 9.50 -4.22
C THR A 299 -11.04 9.11 -3.14
N GLY A 300 -11.52 8.63 -1.99
CA GLY A 300 -10.68 8.06 -0.94
C GLY A 300 -9.82 6.91 -1.43
N ALA A 301 -10.38 6.00 -2.22
CA ALA A 301 -9.66 4.85 -2.78
C ALA A 301 -8.54 5.27 -3.74
N VAL A 302 -8.72 6.35 -4.52
CA VAL A 302 -7.64 6.92 -5.34
C VAL A 302 -6.47 7.37 -4.45
N LEU A 303 -6.78 8.10 -3.38
CA LEU A 303 -5.78 8.70 -2.50
C LEU A 303 -5.12 7.72 -1.53
N ASP A 304 -5.79 6.62 -1.19
CA ASP A 304 -5.17 5.52 -0.44
C ASP A 304 -4.04 4.87 -1.26
N ALA A 305 -4.23 4.76 -2.57
CA ALA A 305 -3.20 4.25 -3.48
C ALA A 305 -2.13 5.31 -3.82
N ASN A 306 -2.54 6.56 -4.09
CA ASN A 306 -1.61 7.68 -4.29
C ASN A 306 -1.97 8.91 -3.43
N PRO A 307 -1.37 9.04 -2.24
CA PRO A 307 -1.63 10.17 -1.35
C PRO A 307 -1.22 11.53 -1.92
N ASP A 308 -0.36 11.59 -2.94
CA ASP A 308 0.15 12.85 -3.50
C ASP A 308 -0.57 13.28 -4.80
N ALA A 309 -1.58 12.52 -5.23
CA ALA A 309 -2.37 12.84 -6.42
C ALA A 309 -3.19 14.13 -6.22
N ILE A 310 -3.29 14.92 -7.29
CA ILE A 310 -4.27 16.01 -7.39
C ILE A 310 -5.58 15.41 -7.89
N ILE A 311 -6.69 15.74 -7.24
CA ILE A 311 -8.00 15.25 -7.64
C ILE A 311 -8.73 16.34 -8.42
N PHE A 312 -9.10 16.04 -9.67
CA PHE A 312 -10.06 16.82 -10.45
C PHE A 312 -11.42 16.10 -10.41
N PHE A 313 -12.16 16.30 -9.33
CA PHE A 313 -13.44 15.63 -9.10
C PHE A 313 -14.51 16.19 -10.04
N VAL A 314 -15.28 15.30 -10.67
CA VAL A 314 -16.40 15.67 -11.52
C VAL A 314 -17.67 15.02 -10.97
N GLU A 315 -18.63 15.85 -10.58
CA GLU A 315 -19.95 15.38 -10.20
C GLU A 315 -20.77 15.03 -11.45
N GLY A 316 -21.28 13.81 -11.53
CA GLY A 316 -22.18 13.37 -12.60
C GLY A 316 -21.99 11.93 -13.05
N PHE A 317 -22.82 11.51 -14.00
CA PHE A 317 -22.83 10.14 -14.56
C PHE A 317 -22.93 10.12 -16.09
N THR A 318 -22.89 11.28 -16.73
CA THR A 318 -23.20 11.43 -18.15
C THR A 318 -21.96 11.55 -19.02
N ASP A 319 -22.16 11.52 -20.34
CA ASP A 319 -21.14 11.93 -21.31
C ASP A 319 -20.59 13.32 -21.03
N ALA A 320 -21.41 14.27 -20.55
CA ALA A 320 -20.95 15.63 -20.27
C ALA A 320 -19.96 15.66 -19.11
N ALA A 321 -20.18 14.87 -18.07
CA ALA A 321 -19.22 14.68 -16.97
C ALA A 321 -17.90 14.07 -17.47
N VAL A 322 -17.96 13.00 -18.27
CA VAL A 322 -16.76 12.39 -18.85
C VAL A 322 -16.03 13.33 -19.79
N LEU A 323 -16.75 14.08 -20.63
CA LEU A 323 -16.16 15.07 -21.53
C LEU A 323 -15.52 16.23 -20.77
N ALA A 324 -16.12 16.69 -19.66
CA ALA A 324 -15.51 17.72 -18.81
C ALA A 324 -14.13 17.28 -18.30
N ALA A 325 -13.99 16.04 -17.81
CA ALA A 325 -12.71 15.47 -17.42
C ALA A 325 -11.78 15.22 -18.63
N ALA A 326 -12.32 14.75 -19.76
CA ALA A 326 -11.57 14.46 -20.98
C ALA A 326 -10.96 15.71 -21.61
N GLU A 327 -11.63 16.85 -21.50
CA GLU A 327 -11.15 18.12 -22.05
C GLU A 327 -10.12 18.82 -21.16
N GLN A 328 -10.04 18.50 -19.86
CA GLN A 328 -9.04 19.10 -18.97
C GLN A 328 -7.60 18.77 -19.37
N PRO A 329 -6.74 19.74 -19.71
CA PRO A 329 -5.41 19.47 -20.23
C PRO A 329 -4.50 18.65 -19.31
N LEU A 330 -4.61 18.85 -17.99
CA LEU A 330 -3.71 18.26 -17.00
C LEU A 330 -4.19 16.91 -16.44
N VAL A 331 -5.40 16.44 -16.77
CA VAL A 331 -5.91 15.15 -16.28
C VAL A 331 -5.20 13.99 -16.98
N ASP A 332 -4.65 13.05 -16.19
CA ASP A 332 -3.95 11.85 -16.66
C ASP A 332 -4.92 10.67 -16.84
N ILE A 333 -5.72 10.45 -15.80
CA ILE A 333 -6.55 9.26 -15.63
C ILE A 333 -7.96 9.72 -15.29
N ILE A 334 -8.95 9.17 -16.00
CA ILE A 334 -10.37 9.30 -15.68
C ILE A 334 -10.84 7.98 -15.12
N THR A 335 -11.57 8.00 -14.01
CA THR A 335 -12.11 6.79 -13.38
C THR A 335 -13.61 6.91 -13.16
N THR A 336 -14.37 5.90 -13.61
CA THR A 336 -15.83 5.84 -13.48
C THR A 336 -16.22 4.61 -12.70
N SER A 337 -16.80 4.82 -11.52
CA SER A 337 -17.16 3.79 -10.56
C SER A 337 -18.65 3.42 -10.58
N PHE A 338 -19.27 3.57 -11.74
CA PHE A 338 -20.69 3.33 -11.99
C PHE A 338 -20.88 2.54 -13.29
N GLY A 339 -22.09 2.00 -13.50
CA GLY A 339 -22.42 1.22 -14.69
C GLY A 339 -23.83 0.63 -14.61
N PRO A 340 -24.34 0.08 -15.72
CA PRO A 340 -25.65 -0.56 -15.74
C PRO A 340 -25.63 -1.86 -14.93
N ILE A 341 -26.50 -1.96 -13.91
CA ILE A 341 -26.62 -3.16 -13.06
C ILE A 341 -26.88 -4.41 -13.92
N GLY A 342 -26.08 -5.45 -13.72
CA GLY A 342 -26.12 -6.71 -14.47
C GLY A 342 -25.48 -6.61 -15.86
N SER A 343 -24.71 -5.55 -16.13
CA SER A 343 -24.16 -5.21 -17.44
C SER A 343 -25.22 -5.34 -18.53
N VAL A 344 -26.39 -4.73 -18.30
CA VAL A 344 -27.45 -4.70 -19.31
C VAL A 344 -26.89 -3.96 -20.53
N PRO A 345 -27.03 -4.53 -21.75
CA PRO A 345 -26.44 -3.99 -22.96
C PRO A 345 -27.16 -2.71 -23.42
N VAL A 346 -26.92 -1.60 -22.72
CA VAL A 346 -27.43 -0.27 -23.04
C VAL A 346 -26.27 0.67 -23.31
N PRO A 347 -26.40 1.58 -24.29
CA PRO A 347 -25.49 2.72 -24.42
C PRO A 347 -25.41 3.51 -23.11
N GLY A 348 -24.22 4.02 -22.82
CA GLY A 348 -23.90 4.84 -21.67
C GLY A 348 -22.85 5.88 -22.05
N ILE A 349 -21.69 5.83 -21.41
CA ILE A 349 -20.62 6.82 -21.55
C ILE A 349 -19.51 6.42 -22.54
N GLU A 350 -19.73 5.38 -23.36
CA GLU A 350 -18.70 4.77 -24.19
C GLU A 350 -18.11 5.77 -25.21
N ASP A 351 -18.91 6.65 -25.79
CA ASP A 351 -18.44 7.62 -26.78
C ASP A 351 -17.56 8.71 -26.14
N ALA A 352 -17.93 9.20 -24.95
CA ALA A 352 -17.11 10.15 -24.21
C ALA A 352 -15.80 9.52 -23.71
N THR A 353 -15.84 8.27 -23.23
CA THR A 353 -14.61 7.55 -22.82
C THR A 353 -13.71 7.25 -24.03
N LYS A 354 -14.29 6.97 -25.20
CA LYS A 354 -13.54 6.83 -26.46
C LYS A 354 -12.83 8.12 -26.81
N PHE A 355 -13.51 9.25 -26.67
CA PHE A 355 -12.90 10.56 -26.89
C PHE A 355 -11.73 10.78 -25.92
N ALA A 356 -11.92 10.51 -24.61
CA ALA A 356 -10.87 10.63 -23.61
C ALA A 356 -9.61 9.79 -23.94
N VAL A 357 -9.80 8.53 -24.29
CA VAL A 357 -8.67 7.62 -24.52
C VAL A 357 -8.09 7.79 -25.92
N VAL A 358 -8.91 7.67 -26.96
CA VAL A 358 -8.43 7.60 -28.34
C VAL A 358 -8.02 8.98 -28.85
N THR A 359 -8.79 10.02 -28.50
CA THR A 359 -8.52 11.39 -28.97
C THR A 359 -7.60 12.13 -28.00
N LYS A 360 -7.91 12.11 -26.70
CA LYS A 360 -7.16 12.87 -25.68
C LYS A 360 -5.99 12.10 -25.06
N LYS A 361 -5.78 10.83 -25.45
CA LYS A 361 -4.63 9.99 -25.07
C LYS A 361 -4.48 9.73 -23.57
N LYS A 362 -5.55 9.94 -22.81
CA LYS A 362 -5.64 9.69 -21.38
C LYS A 362 -5.89 8.22 -21.09
N ILE A 363 -5.74 7.82 -19.84
CA ILE A 363 -6.17 6.51 -19.35
C ILE A 363 -7.62 6.62 -18.87
N HIS A 364 -8.42 5.59 -19.14
CA HIS A 364 -9.73 5.42 -18.54
C HIS A 364 -9.82 4.07 -17.81
N THR A 365 -10.25 4.11 -16.55
CA THR A 365 -10.55 2.92 -15.74
C THR A 365 -12.06 2.86 -15.46
N GLY A 366 -12.70 1.75 -15.88
CA GLY A 366 -14.15 1.57 -15.75
C GLY A 366 -14.48 0.35 -14.87
N ALA A 367 -15.42 0.55 -13.95
CA ALA A 367 -15.90 -0.51 -13.07
C ALA A 367 -16.76 -1.53 -13.81
N SER A 368 -16.41 -2.80 -13.72
CA SER A 368 -17.30 -3.88 -14.18
C SER A 368 -18.49 -4.02 -13.25
N ASP A 369 -19.54 -4.71 -13.68
CA ASP A 369 -20.69 -4.95 -12.82
C ASP A 369 -20.34 -5.80 -11.58
N ASN A 370 -21.03 -5.53 -10.46
CA ASN A 370 -20.82 -6.25 -9.20
C ASN A 370 -21.35 -7.70 -9.22
N THR A 371 -22.00 -8.14 -10.29
CA THR A 371 -22.44 -9.53 -10.50
C THR A 371 -21.51 -10.27 -11.47
N PRO A 372 -21.65 -11.60 -11.67
CA PRO A 372 -20.82 -12.35 -12.62
C PRO A 372 -21.04 -12.02 -14.10
N SER A 373 -21.81 -10.97 -14.39
CA SER A 373 -22.14 -10.55 -15.73
C SER A 373 -20.87 -10.23 -16.53
N PRO A 374 -20.79 -10.59 -17.82
CA PRO A 374 -19.62 -10.26 -18.62
C PRO A 374 -19.45 -8.75 -18.75
N ALA A 375 -18.26 -8.24 -18.44
CA ALA A 375 -17.88 -6.84 -18.58
C ALA A 375 -17.92 -6.39 -20.05
N ILE A 376 -17.84 -7.32 -21.00
CA ILE A 376 -17.80 -7.06 -22.45
C ILE A 376 -18.90 -6.08 -22.92
N GLN A 377 -20.14 -6.26 -22.48
CA GLN A 377 -21.27 -5.41 -22.89
C GLN A 377 -21.55 -4.25 -21.92
N ASP A 378 -20.75 -4.10 -20.86
CA ASP A 378 -20.85 -3.01 -19.91
C ASP A 378 -20.34 -1.72 -20.55
N SER A 379 -21.08 -0.61 -20.49
CA SER A 379 -20.69 0.64 -21.17
C SER A 379 -19.54 1.39 -20.51
N THR A 380 -19.09 1.00 -19.31
CA THR A 380 -17.94 1.63 -18.65
C THR A 380 -16.68 0.76 -18.75
N ALA A 381 -16.79 -0.52 -18.38
CA ALA A 381 -15.67 -1.48 -18.41
C ALA A 381 -15.48 -2.19 -19.76
N GLY A 382 -16.56 -2.39 -20.51
CA GLY A 382 -16.57 -3.16 -21.75
C GLY A 382 -15.92 -2.53 -22.97
N PRO A 383 -15.91 -1.20 -23.17
CA PRO A 383 -15.33 -0.62 -24.37
C PRO A 383 -13.83 -0.91 -24.48
N PRO A 384 -13.30 -1.31 -25.65
CA PRO A 384 -11.93 -1.83 -25.81
C PRO A 384 -10.82 -0.83 -25.46
N TRP A 385 -11.14 0.48 -25.45
CA TRP A 385 -10.24 1.54 -25.05
C TRP A 385 -10.17 1.75 -23.52
N SER A 386 -11.17 1.29 -22.77
CA SER A 386 -11.19 1.33 -21.32
C SER A 386 -10.38 0.18 -20.71
N ILE A 387 -9.79 0.42 -19.54
CA ILE A 387 -9.31 -0.65 -18.66
C ILE A 387 -10.50 -1.06 -17.77
N GLY A 388 -11.11 -2.20 -18.08
CA GLY A 388 -12.23 -2.76 -17.34
C GLY A 388 -11.75 -3.49 -16.08
N ILE A 389 -12.25 -3.09 -14.92
CA ILE A 389 -11.76 -3.57 -13.62
C ILE A 389 -12.85 -4.35 -12.91
N SER A 390 -12.54 -5.56 -12.48
CA SER A 390 -13.39 -6.34 -11.57
C SER A 390 -12.84 -6.37 -10.14
N GLY A 391 -13.58 -7.00 -9.25
CA GLY A 391 -13.20 -7.20 -7.86
C GLY A 391 -12.28 -8.38 -7.64
N TYR A 392 -11.32 -8.17 -6.74
CA TYR A 392 -10.63 -9.22 -6.04
C TYR A 392 -10.51 -8.80 -4.58
N ALA A 393 -10.97 -9.64 -3.66
CA ALA A 393 -10.87 -9.35 -2.24
C ALA A 393 -9.47 -9.73 -1.74
N GLU A 394 -8.72 -8.74 -1.24
CA GLU A 394 -7.40 -8.93 -0.66
C GLU A 394 -7.46 -9.23 0.85
N GLU A 395 -6.37 -9.73 1.40
CA GLU A 395 -6.18 -9.95 2.85
C GLU A 395 -7.23 -10.84 3.54
N GLY A 396 -7.88 -10.34 4.60
CA GLY A 396 -8.79 -11.12 5.45
C GLY A 396 -10.10 -11.54 4.76
N ASP A 397 -10.31 -11.08 3.54
CA ASP A 397 -11.50 -11.30 2.71
C ASP A 397 -11.23 -12.22 1.50
N ASP A 398 -10.03 -12.84 1.47
CA ASP A 398 -9.47 -13.70 0.42
C ASP A 398 -10.53 -14.38 -0.47
N GLN A 399 -10.63 -13.86 -1.69
CA GLN A 399 -11.41 -14.41 -2.81
C GLN A 399 -12.92 -14.21 -2.75
N LYS A 400 -13.47 -13.30 -1.93
CA LYS A 400 -14.91 -12.97 -1.97
C LYS A 400 -15.50 -12.64 -3.34
N GLU A 401 -14.71 -12.03 -4.21
CA GLU A 401 -15.29 -11.23 -5.30
C GLU A 401 -14.76 -11.56 -6.70
N THR A 402 -14.16 -12.75 -6.88
CA THR A 402 -13.88 -13.33 -8.21
C THR A 402 -15.13 -13.54 -9.08
N MET A 403 -16.29 -13.22 -8.53
CA MET A 403 -17.62 -13.33 -9.13
C MET A 403 -18.20 -11.98 -9.54
N SER A 404 -17.49 -10.87 -9.36
CA SER A 404 -17.86 -9.58 -9.95
C SER A 404 -17.21 -9.46 -11.33
N GLY A 405 -17.96 -9.03 -12.34
CA GLY A 405 -17.49 -8.81 -13.71
C GLY A 405 -16.68 -9.96 -14.32
N SER A 406 -17.27 -10.77 -15.21
CA SER A 406 -16.46 -11.74 -15.97
C SER A 406 -15.81 -11.10 -17.20
N TYR A 407 -14.67 -11.63 -17.63
CA TYR A 407 -13.88 -11.08 -18.75
C TYR A 407 -13.42 -9.61 -18.58
N PRO A 408 -12.91 -9.18 -17.40
CA PRO A 408 -12.33 -7.84 -17.24
C PRO A 408 -10.96 -7.74 -17.92
N ASP A 409 -10.35 -6.55 -17.94
CA ASP A 409 -8.91 -6.42 -18.21
C ASP A 409 -8.07 -6.87 -17.01
N VAL A 410 -8.43 -6.47 -15.80
CA VAL A 410 -7.75 -6.83 -14.54
C VAL A 410 -8.76 -6.90 -13.38
N ALA A 411 -8.35 -7.47 -12.25
CA ALA A 411 -9.09 -7.37 -10.99
C ALA A 411 -8.27 -6.63 -9.92
N ALA A 412 -8.92 -5.93 -9.00
CA ALA A 412 -8.24 -5.17 -7.95
C ALA A 412 -9.01 -5.17 -6.62
N ASP A 413 -8.41 -4.62 -5.57
CA ASP A 413 -8.92 -4.69 -4.20
C ASP A 413 -10.37 -4.17 -4.07
N TRP A 414 -11.27 -5.10 -3.79
CA TRP A 414 -12.70 -4.86 -3.75
C TRP A 414 -13.21 -4.27 -2.44
N THR A 415 -12.65 -4.72 -1.31
CA THR A 415 -13.12 -4.36 0.03
C THR A 415 -12.09 -3.43 0.68
N GLN A 416 -12.50 -2.22 1.01
CA GLN A 416 -11.60 -1.18 1.53
C GLN A 416 -12.26 -0.44 2.70
N ILE A 417 -11.43 0.15 3.56
CA ILE A 417 -11.89 1.06 4.62
C ILE A 417 -11.71 2.48 4.09
N LEU A 418 -12.83 3.15 3.77
CA LEU A 418 -12.86 4.39 3.01
C LEU A 418 -13.55 5.52 3.79
N PRO A 419 -13.22 6.79 3.52
CA PRO A 419 -13.75 7.93 4.26
C PRO A 419 -15.28 8.04 4.16
N ASN A 420 -15.91 8.50 5.24
CA ASN A 420 -17.35 8.76 5.29
C ASN A 420 -17.70 10.10 4.63
N HIS A 421 -18.91 10.17 4.07
CA HIS A 421 -19.43 11.38 3.42
C HIS A 421 -20.12 12.35 4.39
N ASP A 422 -20.56 11.90 5.56
CA ASP A 422 -21.40 12.67 6.49
C ASP A 422 -20.71 13.09 7.80
N ASP A 423 -19.40 12.84 7.92
CA ASP A 423 -18.56 13.31 9.02
C ASP A 423 -17.24 13.91 8.52
N THR A 424 -16.28 14.17 9.41
CA THR A 424 -15.02 14.84 9.05
C THR A 424 -13.79 13.95 9.14
N ASP A 425 -13.90 12.77 9.74
CA ASP A 425 -12.75 11.93 10.12
C ASP A 425 -13.08 10.43 10.21
N GLY A 426 -14.32 10.03 10.01
CA GLY A 426 -14.81 8.67 10.10
C GLY A 426 -14.58 7.87 8.82
N TYR A 427 -14.56 6.56 8.98
CA TYR A 427 -14.37 5.62 7.88
C TYR A 427 -15.37 4.48 8.00
N HIS A 428 -15.69 3.86 6.87
CA HIS A 428 -16.52 2.66 6.81
C HIS A 428 -15.86 1.62 5.89
N GLU A 429 -16.13 0.35 6.20
CA GLU A 429 -15.78 -0.74 5.30
C GLU A 429 -16.83 -0.80 4.19
N THR A 430 -16.38 -0.83 2.94
CA THR A 430 -17.23 -0.90 1.76
C THR A 430 -16.61 -1.76 0.69
N SER A 431 -17.45 -2.25 -0.22
CA SER A 431 -17.17 -3.39 -1.09
C SER A 431 -17.81 -3.16 -2.46
N GLY A 432 -17.03 -3.27 -3.54
CA GLY A 432 -17.53 -3.07 -4.91
C GLY A 432 -16.42 -2.88 -5.95
N THR A 433 -16.72 -3.18 -7.23
CA THR A 433 -15.84 -2.78 -8.34
C THR A 433 -15.64 -1.28 -8.37
N SER A 434 -16.65 -0.55 -7.88
CA SER A 434 -16.64 0.88 -7.63
C SER A 434 -15.47 1.36 -6.77
N PHE A 435 -14.84 0.50 -5.96
CA PHE A 435 -13.67 0.86 -5.14
C PHE A 435 -12.37 0.23 -5.68
N ALA A 436 -12.45 -0.95 -6.31
CA ALA A 436 -11.34 -1.58 -7.01
C ALA A 436 -10.82 -0.70 -8.18
N THR A 437 -11.76 -0.08 -8.91
CA THR A 437 -11.49 0.76 -10.07
C THR A 437 -10.70 2.03 -9.73
N PRO A 438 -11.15 2.90 -8.81
CA PRO A 438 -10.42 4.12 -8.45
C PRO A 438 -9.12 3.83 -7.72
N ARG A 439 -9.04 2.74 -6.93
CA ARG A 439 -7.76 2.33 -6.33
C ARG A 439 -6.73 2.03 -7.42
N THR A 440 -7.13 1.32 -8.48
CA THR A 440 -6.25 1.06 -9.63
C THR A 440 -5.85 2.36 -10.34
N ALA A 441 -6.76 3.31 -10.52
CA ALA A 441 -6.43 4.63 -11.04
C ALA A 441 -5.39 5.35 -10.16
N GLY A 442 -5.51 5.24 -8.83
CA GLY A 442 -4.52 5.73 -7.88
C GLY A 442 -3.15 5.06 -8.08
N LEU A 443 -3.08 3.73 -8.20
CA LEU A 443 -1.82 3.00 -8.44
C LEU A 443 -1.15 3.45 -9.76
N LEU A 444 -1.92 3.58 -10.84
CA LEU A 444 -1.42 4.08 -12.11
C LEU A 444 -0.91 5.52 -12.01
N SER A 445 -1.62 6.39 -11.28
CA SER A 445 -1.21 7.78 -11.05
C SER A 445 0.13 7.85 -10.30
N LYS A 446 0.35 6.95 -9.33
CA LYS A 446 1.59 6.84 -8.57
C LYS A 446 2.78 6.46 -9.45
N ILE A 447 2.56 5.52 -10.37
CA ILE A 447 3.57 5.09 -11.34
C ILE A 447 3.95 6.26 -12.27
N ILE A 448 2.95 6.93 -12.84
CA ILE A 448 3.16 8.11 -13.71
C ILE A 448 3.92 9.19 -12.94
N GLN A 449 3.47 9.55 -11.74
CA GLN A 449 4.11 10.57 -10.90
C GLN A 449 5.56 10.20 -10.54
N THR A 450 5.83 8.93 -10.25
CA THR A 450 7.19 8.48 -9.90
C THR A 450 8.12 8.60 -11.10
N LEU A 451 7.68 8.17 -12.28
CA LEU A 451 8.46 8.27 -13.53
C LEU A 451 8.65 9.74 -13.95
N ARG A 452 7.63 10.58 -13.77
CA ARG A 452 7.78 12.04 -13.94
C ARG A 452 8.85 12.64 -13.03
N SER A 453 8.89 12.19 -11.78
CA SER A 453 9.92 12.58 -10.81
C SER A 453 11.32 12.12 -11.24
N GLU A 454 11.44 10.86 -11.66
CA GLU A 454 12.71 10.29 -12.10
C GLU A 454 13.28 11.00 -13.34
N PHE A 455 12.40 11.40 -14.26
CA PHE A 455 12.79 11.96 -15.55
C PHE A 455 12.52 13.47 -15.70
N ASN A 456 12.33 14.19 -14.60
CA ASN A 456 12.18 15.66 -14.58
C ASN A 456 11.02 16.20 -15.45
N ASP A 457 9.89 15.50 -15.50
CA ASP A 457 8.65 15.99 -16.12
C ASP A 457 7.75 16.64 -15.06
N PHE A 458 7.72 17.96 -15.04
CA PHE A 458 6.99 18.75 -14.03
C PHE A 458 5.56 19.12 -14.44
N SER A 459 5.03 18.51 -15.51
CA SER A 459 3.70 18.78 -16.04
C SER A 459 2.84 17.50 -16.02
N ALA A 460 1.54 17.63 -16.29
CA ALA A 460 0.58 16.53 -16.24
C ALA A 460 -0.32 16.50 -17.47
N GLY A 461 -1.10 15.43 -17.58
CA GLY A 461 -1.97 15.10 -18.68
C GLY A 461 -1.24 14.48 -19.88
N ALA A 462 -2.03 14.21 -20.91
CA ALA A 462 -1.56 13.68 -22.19
C ALA A 462 -2.09 14.51 -23.36
N ASP A 463 -2.30 15.83 -23.18
CA ASP A 463 -2.90 16.67 -24.21
C ASP A 463 -2.21 16.46 -25.58
N PRO A 464 -2.95 16.09 -26.65
CA PRO A 464 -2.34 15.77 -27.93
C PRO A 464 -1.63 16.95 -28.61
N THR A 465 -1.97 18.18 -28.24
CA THR A 465 -1.43 19.41 -28.84
C THR A 465 -0.18 19.87 -28.11
N PHE A 466 -0.20 19.82 -26.78
CA PHE A 466 0.87 20.35 -25.93
C PHE A 466 1.88 19.27 -25.48
N ARG A 467 1.43 18.02 -25.36
CA ARG A 467 2.22 16.89 -24.85
C ARG A 467 2.33 15.73 -25.84
N ASN A 468 1.86 15.88 -27.07
CA ASN A 468 1.90 14.85 -28.12
C ASN A 468 1.26 13.51 -27.73
N GLY A 469 0.35 13.49 -26.75
CA GLY A 469 -0.23 12.24 -26.23
C GLY A 469 0.64 11.50 -25.22
N LEU A 470 1.71 12.12 -24.72
CA LEU A 470 2.63 11.52 -23.75
C LEU A 470 2.16 11.80 -22.32
N LEU A 471 1.94 10.72 -21.56
CA LEU A 471 1.70 10.79 -20.12
C LEU A 471 2.99 11.16 -19.39
N VAL A 472 4.13 10.59 -19.77
CA VAL A 472 5.45 11.04 -19.27
C VAL A 472 6.24 11.58 -20.44
N ASN A 473 6.75 12.80 -20.31
CA ASN A 473 7.60 13.47 -21.29
C ASN A 473 8.80 14.09 -20.57
N GLY A 474 9.66 13.20 -20.10
CA GLY A 474 10.85 13.53 -19.33
C GLY A 474 12.13 13.61 -20.17
N THR A 475 13.24 13.79 -19.48
CA THR A 475 14.57 13.96 -20.07
C THR A 475 15.58 12.99 -19.46
N ILE A 476 16.47 12.46 -20.31
CA ILE A 476 17.62 11.63 -19.93
C ILE A 476 18.88 12.37 -20.43
N GLY A 477 19.51 13.13 -19.53
CA GLY A 477 20.65 13.98 -19.90
C GLY A 477 20.29 15.07 -20.91
N GLU A 478 21.30 15.60 -21.62
CA GLU A 478 21.11 16.84 -22.41
C GLU A 478 20.37 16.65 -23.76
N ASN A 479 20.23 15.43 -24.29
CA ASN A 479 19.71 15.19 -25.65
C ASN A 479 18.87 13.91 -25.82
N GLN A 480 18.40 13.28 -24.73
CA GLN A 480 17.49 12.14 -24.82
C GLN A 480 16.23 12.44 -24.03
N THR A 481 15.10 11.94 -24.53
CA THR A 481 13.81 12.04 -23.87
C THR A 481 13.42 10.68 -23.28
N PHE A 482 12.66 10.73 -22.19
CA PHE A 482 11.97 9.57 -21.65
C PHE A 482 10.48 9.78 -21.89
N GLU A 483 9.89 8.96 -22.74
CA GLU A 483 8.54 9.18 -23.25
C GLU A 483 7.69 7.95 -22.95
N LEU A 484 6.51 8.14 -22.35
CA LEU A 484 5.54 7.08 -22.13
C LEU A 484 4.14 7.52 -22.55
N THR A 485 3.45 6.61 -23.21
CA THR A 485 2.06 6.74 -23.64
C THR A 485 1.12 5.93 -22.74
N ASN A 486 -0.18 6.09 -22.94
CA ASN A 486 -1.19 5.19 -22.34
C ASN A 486 -0.88 3.71 -22.68
N ASP A 487 -0.53 3.41 -23.93
CA ASP A 487 -0.28 2.03 -24.36
C ASP A 487 0.87 1.37 -23.59
N ASP A 488 1.94 2.13 -23.29
CA ASP A 488 3.08 1.65 -22.50
C ASP A 488 2.67 1.32 -21.06
N ILE A 489 1.92 2.21 -20.41
CA ILE A 489 1.39 2.02 -19.05
C ILE A 489 0.44 0.82 -19.00
N ARG A 490 -0.48 0.70 -19.97
CA ARG A 490 -1.43 -0.44 -20.08
C ARG A 490 -0.70 -1.75 -20.32
N ASN A 491 0.34 -1.75 -21.15
CA ASN A 491 1.17 -2.93 -21.38
C ASN A 491 1.86 -3.38 -20.07
N ALA A 492 2.49 -2.45 -19.34
CA ALA A 492 3.10 -2.74 -18.05
C ALA A 492 2.09 -3.31 -17.04
N LEU A 493 0.87 -2.78 -17.01
CA LEU A 493 -0.22 -3.27 -16.16
C LEU A 493 -0.54 -4.74 -16.50
N ASN A 494 -0.76 -5.03 -17.79
CA ASN A 494 -1.07 -6.37 -18.30
C ASN A 494 0.03 -7.39 -17.98
N LEU A 495 1.30 -6.97 -18.07
CA LEU A 495 2.44 -7.83 -17.73
C LEU A 495 2.51 -8.12 -16.22
N SER A 496 2.21 -7.11 -15.40
CA SER A 496 2.38 -7.18 -13.95
C SER A 496 1.35 -8.05 -13.22
N GLY A 497 0.13 -8.19 -13.75
CA GLY A 497 -0.98 -8.85 -13.06
C GLY A 497 -0.63 -10.27 -12.61
N TRP A 498 -1.02 -10.68 -11.40
CA TRP A 498 -0.72 -12.03 -10.89
C TRP A 498 -2.00 -12.86 -10.77
N TYR A 499 -1.89 -14.18 -10.85
CA TYR A 499 -3.03 -15.07 -10.64
C TYR A 499 -3.01 -15.67 -9.23
N PRO A 500 -4.09 -15.51 -8.46
CA PRO A 500 -4.26 -16.22 -7.20
C PRO A 500 -4.20 -17.73 -7.41
N SER A 501 -3.54 -18.42 -6.48
CA SER A 501 -3.51 -19.88 -6.51
C SER A 501 -4.87 -20.44 -6.07
N PHE A 502 -5.35 -21.46 -6.78
CA PHE A 502 -6.47 -22.27 -6.31
C PHE A 502 -6.24 -22.83 -4.89
N SER A 503 -4.96 -23.08 -4.51
CA SER A 503 -4.62 -23.68 -3.22
C SER A 503 -4.81 -22.74 -2.03
N THR A 504 -4.92 -21.44 -2.24
CA THR A 504 -5.12 -20.45 -1.17
C THR A 504 -6.60 -20.10 -0.99
N TRP A 505 -7.49 -20.70 -1.77
CA TRP A 505 -8.94 -20.48 -1.66
C TRP A 505 -9.54 -21.11 -0.40
N ASP A 506 -10.33 -20.33 0.33
CA ASP A 506 -11.17 -20.82 1.43
C ASP A 506 -12.55 -21.24 0.90
N PRO A 507 -12.90 -22.53 0.89
CA PRO A 507 -14.21 -23.01 0.42
C PRO A 507 -15.39 -22.58 1.31
N THR A 508 -15.14 -22.00 2.49
CA THR A 508 -16.17 -21.53 3.42
C THR A 508 -16.51 -20.05 3.24
N SER A 509 -15.74 -19.33 2.42
CA SER A 509 -15.91 -17.89 2.18
C SER A 509 -17.18 -17.54 1.36
N GLY A 510 -17.80 -18.51 0.69
CA GLY A 510 -19.00 -18.29 -0.14
C GLY A 510 -18.71 -17.91 -1.60
N THR A 511 -17.51 -18.22 -2.09
CA THR A 511 -16.92 -17.63 -3.29
C THR A 511 -16.54 -18.71 -4.29
N THR A 512 -16.01 -18.33 -5.46
CA THR A 512 -15.50 -19.32 -6.41
C THR A 512 -13.98 -19.32 -6.44
N PRO A 513 -13.36 -20.51 -6.48
CA PRO A 513 -11.93 -20.60 -6.61
C PRO A 513 -11.48 -20.07 -7.97
N MET A 514 -10.22 -19.64 -8.03
CA MET A 514 -9.59 -19.29 -9.30
C MET A 514 -9.50 -20.51 -10.22
N SER A 515 -9.94 -20.37 -11.47
CA SER A 515 -9.90 -21.42 -12.48
C SER A 515 -8.45 -21.81 -12.77
N PRO A 516 -8.08 -23.09 -12.62
CA PRO A 516 -6.72 -23.54 -12.87
C PRO A 516 -6.38 -23.66 -14.37
N ILE A 517 -7.37 -23.45 -15.26
CA ILE A 517 -7.22 -23.62 -16.71
C ILE A 517 -7.44 -22.30 -17.46
N LEU A 518 -8.37 -21.47 -16.99
CA LEU A 518 -8.74 -20.19 -17.62
C LEU A 518 -8.99 -19.11 -16.56
N PRO A 519 -7.99 -18.74 -15.73
CA PRO A 519 -8.15 -17.70 -14.72
C PRO A 519 -8.45 -16.32 -15.35
N CYS A 520 -8.03 -16.12 -16.60
CA CYS A 520 -8.28 -14.91 -17.37
C CYS A 520 -9.76 -14.55 -17.55
N THR A 521 -10.68 -15.54 -17.54
CA THR A 521 -12.10 -15.24 -17.66
C THR A 521 -12.70 -14.67 -16.37
N GLN A 522 -11.99 -14.81 -15.25
CA GLN A 522 -12.39 -14.28 -13.94
C GLN A 522 -11.69 -12.97 -13.60
N VAL A 523 -10.38 -12.86 -13.85
CA VAL A 523 -9.57 -11.70 -13.42
C VAL A 523 -8.72 -11.08 -14.55
N GLY A 524 -9.03 -11.38 -15.80
CA GLY A 524 -8.36 -10.77 -16.95
C GLY A 524 -6.88 -11.12 -17.01
N TRP A 525 -6.01 -10.13 -17.15
CA TRP A 525 -4.56 -10.29 -17.10
C TRP A 525 -4.03 -10.73 -15.72
N GLY A 526 -4.81 -10.51 -14.66
CA GLY A 526 -4.50 -10.87 -13.29
C GLY A 526 -5.01 -9.84 -12.28
N VAL A 527 -4.70 -10.09 -11.01
CA VAL A 527 -4.94 -9.17 -9.90
C VAL A 527 -3.83 -8.11 -9.85
N VAL A 528 -4.21 -6.87 -9.57
CA VAL A 528 -3.31 -5.72 -9.43
C VAL A 528 -3.49 -5.03 -8.09
N ASN A 529 -2.38 -4.70 -7.43
CA ASN A 529 -2.31 -4.03 -6.14
C ASN A 529 -0.98 -3.26 -5.97
N GLU A 530 -0.72 -2.78 -4.76
CA GLU A 530 0.49 -2.01 -4.43
C GLU A 530 1.80 -2.77 -4.77
N SER A 531 1.80 -4.10 -4.71
CA SER A 531 2.99 -4.91 -5.05
C SER A 531 3.36 -4.86 -6.54
N ASN A 532 2.43 -4.44 -7.40
CA ASN A 532 2.66 -4.28 -8.84
C ASN A 532 3.36 -2.96 -9.20
N VAL A 533 3.32 -1.94 -8.32
CA VAL A 533 3.81 -0.58 -8.62
C VAL A 533 5.29 -0.55 -8.96
N ILE A 534 6.14 -1.09 -8.09
CA ILE A 534 7.60 -1.11 -8.31
C ILE A 534 7.97 -1.92 -9.56
N PRO A 535 7.49 -3.17 -9.75
CA PRO A 535 7.74 -3.91 -10.98
C PRO A 535 7.34 -3.16 -12.26
N MET A 536 6.20 -2.44 -12.26
CA MET A 536 5.79 -1.64 -13.41
C MET A 536 6.73 -0.47 -13.67
N ILE A 537 7.14 0.27 -12.63
CA ILE A 537 8.12 1.37 -12.75
C ILE A 537 9.44 0.83 -13.31
N GLU A 538 9.97 -0.25 -12.74
CA GLU A 538 11.25 -0.82 -13.18
C GLU A 538 11.18 -1.35 -14.62
N HIS A 539 10.01 -1.85 -15.04
CA HIS A 539 9.79 -2.29 -16.42
C HIS A 539 9.74 -1.10 -17.38
N LEU A 540 9.01 -0.05 -17.02
CA LEU A 540 8.81 1.15 -17.83
C LEU A 540 10.10 1.98 -17.97
N ASN A 541 10.94 2.04 -16.93
CA ASN A 541 12.25 2.69 -16.98
C ASN A 541 13.39 1.76 -17.45
N GLU A 542 13.06 0.54 -17.88
CA GLU A 542 13.96 -0.48 -18.41
C GLU A 542 15.04 -0.98 -17.43
N THR A 543 14.93 -0.68 -16.13
CA THR A 543 15.87 -1.18 -15.12
C THR A 543 15.67 -2.66 -14.80
N ASN A 544 14.44 -3.16 -14.88
CA ASN A 544 14.11 -4.57 -14.70
C ASN A 544 12.84 -4.95 -15.48
N LEU A 545 12.97 -5.83 -16.47
CA LEU A 545 11.86 -6.19 -17.34
C LEU A 545 10.95 -7.24 -16.69
N ILE A 546 9.63 -7.00 -16.73
CA ILE A 546 8.64 -8.04 -16.44
C ILE A 546 8.61 -9.03 -17.63
N PRO A 547 8.71 -10.35 -17.40
CA PRO A 547 8.63 -11.35 -18.47
C PRO A 547 7.28 -11.36 -19.19
N ASP A 548 7.30 -11.82 -20.44
CA ASP A 548 6.08 -12.05 -21.22
C ASP A 548 5.11 -13.00 -20.52
N ARG A 549 3.82 -12.74 -20.69
CA ARG A 549 2.75 -13.58 -20.16
C ARG A 549 2.72 -14.95 -20.86
N PRO A 550 2.30 -16.01 -20.15
CA PRO A 550 2.05 -17.33 -20.75
C PRO A 550 1.15 -17.26 -22.00
N THR A 551 1.43 -18.10 -23.00
CA THR A 551 0.74 -18.05 -24.31
C THR A 551 -0.76 -18.29 -24.22
N ASP A 552 -1.21 -19.13 -23.29
CA ASP A 552 -2.62 -19.39 -23.00
C ASP A 552 -3.34 -18.14 -22.45
N VAL A 553 -2.69 -17.41 -21.53
CA VAL A 553 -3.17 -16.13 -21.00
C VAL A 553 -3.29 -15.10 -22.12
N VAL A 554 -2.23 -14.93 -22.92
CA VAL A 554 -2.22 -14.00 -24.06
C VAL A 554 -3.33 -14.35 -25.06
N THR A 555 -3.51 -15.63 -25.37
CA THR A 555 -4.57 -16.10 -26.29
C THR A 555 -5.96 -15.78 -25.74
N CYS A 556 -6.18 -16.01 -24.45
CA CYS A 556 -7.45 -15.69 -23.79
C CYS A 556 -7.75 -14.19 -23.82
N MET A 557 -6.79 -13.35 -23.45
CA MET A 557 -6.99 -11.91 -23.42
C MET A 557 -7.10 -11.29 -24.81
N ASN A 558 -6.40 -11.83 -25.80
CA ASN A 558 -6.62 -11.45 -27.20
C ASN A 558 -8.03 -11.80 -27.68
N ALA A 559 -8.56 -12.96 -27.28
CA ALA A 559 -9.94 -13.32 -27.59
C ALA A 559 -10.93 -12.39 -26.88
N ASN A 560 -10.69 -12.03 -25.62
CA ASN A 560 -11.49 -11.05 -24.89
C ASN A 560 -11.50 -9.69 -25.60
N GLN A 561 -10.34 -9.17 -25.96
CA GLN A 561 -10.18 -7.92 -26.70
C GLN A 561 -10.92 -7.93 -28.04
N GLN A 562 -10.81 -9.02 -28.81
CA GLN A 562 -11.53 -9.16 -30.09
C GLN A 562 -13.04 -9.15 -29.93
N ILE A 563 -13.57 -9.74 -28.84
CA ILE A 563 -15.02 -9.72 -28.57
C ILE A 563 -15.47 -8.31 -28.20
N ARG A 564 -14.70 -7.59 -27.37
CA ARG A 564 -14.97 -6.19 -27.02
C ARG A 564 -14.98 -5.29 -28.26
N GLU A 565 -13.97 -5.43 -29.12
CA GLU A 565 -13.93 -4.73 -30.40
C GLU A 565 -15.16 -5.06 -31.26
N ALA A 566 -15.47 -6.34 -31.46
CA ALA A 566 -16.63 -6.76 -32.25
C ALA A 566 -17.99 -6.29 -31.71
N TYR A 567 -18.09 -6.02 -30.40
CA TYR A 567 -19.30 -5.50 -29.78
C TYR A 567 -19.43 -3.97 -29.91
N TRP A 568 -18.33 -3.24 -29.70
CA TRP A 568 -18.31 -1.76 -29.61
C TRP A 568 -17.90 -1.04 -30.91
N THR A 569 -17.56 -1.76 -31.98
CA THR A 569 -17.27 -1.23 -33.33
C THR A 569 -18.27 -1.72 -34.36
#